data_AF-A0AAN8UM56-F1
#
_entry.id   AF-A0AAN8UM56-F1
#
_cell.length_a   1.000
_cell.length_b   1.000
_cell.length_c   1.000
_cell.angle_alpha   90.00
_cell.angle_beta   90.00
_cell.angle_gamma   90.00
#
_symmetry.space_group_name_H-M   'P 1'
#
loop_
_entity.id
_entity.type
_entity.pdbx_description
1 polymer ?
#
loop_
_entity_poly.entity_id
_entity_poly.type
_entity_poly.pdbx_seq_one_letter_code
_entity_poly.pdbx_strand_id
1 'polypeptide(L)'
;MEEFEPSNILLLLTLGTPRQPPAKGMHGVIDQTRGLLDYVEKNCSRAVYTLELRYVRIAGRGLDSSVTPQLTLKTTNQLLRLLLSAMPICHPPMLPFRAHFVGQGYKQVCGQTNVWGDGVVSEVSAHLEGALNISFDGVYHSPVGSDDELGPWYGSPTIVEQWIERLLN
;
A
#
# COMPACT_ATOMS: atom_id res chain seq x y z
N MET A 1 -25.15 1.88 -6.89
CA MET A 1 -24.24 2.54 -7.85
C MET A 1 -25.04 2.58 -9.12
N GLU A 2 -25.45 3.77 -9.58
CA GLU A 2 -26.13 3.90 -10.88
C GLU A 2 -25.32 3.09 -11.90
N GLU A 3 -26.02 2.17 -12.57
CA GLU A 3 -25.46 1.37 -13.65
C GLU A 3 -25.07 2.36 -14.75
N PHE A 4 -23.79 2.70 -14.81
CA PHE A 4 -23.23 3.27 -16.01
C PHE A 4 -23.57 2.27 -17.12
N GLU A 5 -24.34 2.70 -18.13
CA GLU A 5 -24.43 2.04 -19.44
C GLU A 5 -23.03 1.51 -19.80
N PRO A 6 -22.89 0.29 -20.36
CA PRO A 6 -21.60 -0.38 -20.51
C PRO A 6 -20.63 0.53 -21.25
N SER A 7 -19.86 1.27 -20.48
CA SER A 7 -18.80 2.11 -20.95
C SER A 7 -17.71 1.14 -21.39
N ASN A 8 -17.09 1.41 -22.54
CA ASN A 8 -15.98 0.62 -23.09
C ASN A 8 -14.74 0.73 -22.18
N ILE A 9 -14.86 0.31 -20.92
CA ILE A 9 -13.76 0.25 -19.96
C ILE A 9 -12.93 -0.96 -20.35
N LEU A 10 -11.82 -0.71 -21.01
CA LEU A 10 -10.87 -1.74 -21.40
C LEU A 10 -9.78 -1.98 -20.34
N LEU A 11 -9.67 -1.08 -19.35
CA LEU A 11 -8.59 -1.09 -18.38
C LEU A 11 -9.03 -0.51 -17.02
N LEU A 12 -8.72 -1.24 -15.96
CA LEU A 12 -8.66 -0.74 -14.59
C LEU A 12 -7.21 -0.76 -14.12
N LEU A 13 -6.62 0.42 -13.91
CA LEU A 13 -5.30 0.58 -13.31
C LEU A 13 -5.44 1.14 -11.89
N THR A 14 -4.71 0.57 -10.94
CA THR A 14 -4.69 1.08 -9.56
C THR A 14 -3.29 1.20 -9.01
N LEU A 15 -3.09 2.18 -8.13
CA LEU A 15 -1.84 2.47 -7.45
C LEU A 15 -2.04 2.17 -5.96
N GLY A 16 -1.24 1.29 -5.37
CA GLY A 16 -1.21 1.03 -3.93
C GLY A 16 -2.56 0.70 -3.29
N THR A 17 -3.49 0.06 -4.01
CA THR A 17 -4.86 -0.15 -3.52
C THR A 17 -5.01 -1.55 -2.90
N PRO A 18 -5.49 -1.72 -1.65
CA PRO A 18 -5.66 -3.04 -1.09
C PRO A 18 -6.90 -3.70 -1.69
N ARG A 19 -6.82 -4.98 -2.05
CA ARG A 19 -7.98 -5.71 -2.59
C ARG A 19 -8.48 -6.82 -1.67
N GLN A 20 -7.59 -7.48 -0.95
CA GLN A 20 -7.99 -8.62 -0.11
C GLN A 20 -8.19 -8.19 1.34
N PRO A 21 -9.27 -8.65 1.99
CA PRO A 21 -9.46 -8.44 3.42
C PRO A 21 -8.39 -9.21 4.23
N PRO A 22 -7.89 -8.67 5.35
CA PRO A 22 -7.08 -9.46 6.27
C PRO A 22 -7.93 -10.59 6.86
N ALA A 23 -7.32 -11.72 7.23
CA ALA A 23 -8.04 -12.86 7.81
C ALA A 23 -8.89 -12.46 9.04
N LYS A 24 -10.03 -13.13 9.23
CA LYS A 24 -10.96 -12.85 10.34
C LYS A 24 -10.39 -13.32 11.68
N GLY A 25 -10.74 -12.61 12.75
CA GLY A 25 -10.39 -12.98 14.11
C GLY A 25 -8.93 -12.74 14.49
N MET A 26 -8.15 -12.03 13.65
CA MET A 26 -6.76 -11.73 13.98
C MET A 26 -6.64 -10.72 15.13
N HIS A 27 -5.80 -11.05 16.10
CA HIS A 27 -5.60 -10.25 17.30
C HIS A 27 -5.00 -8.87 16.98
N GLY A 28 -5.67 -7.81 17.46
CA GLY A 28 -5.23 -6.42 17.32
C GLY A 28 -5.41 -5.83 15.91
N VAL A 29 -6.25 -6.45 15.07
CA VAL A 29 -6.64 -5.91 13.77
C VAL A 29 -8.01 -5.22 13.89
N ILE A 30 -8.01 -3.89 13.77
CA ILE A 30 -9.18 -3.02 13.64
C ILE A 30 -9.50 -2.90 12.16
N ASP A 31 -10.64 -3.43 11.82
CA ASP A 31 -10.88 -3.98 10.50
C ASP A 31 -11.67 -3.03 9.59
N GLN A 32 -11.08 -1.88 9.29
CA GLN A 32 -11.82 -0.73 8.74
C GLN A 32 -12.39 -0.97 7.33
N THR A 33 -11.67 -1.69 6.47
CA THR A 33 -12.04 -1.88 5.06
C THR A 33 -12.60 -3.28 4.77
N ARG A 34 -12.55 -4.22 5.71
CA ARG A 34 -12.85 -5.64 5.44
C ARG A 34 -14.27 -5.88 5.02
N GLY A 35 -15.26 -5.19 5.59
CA GLY A 35 -16.66 -5.36 5.17
C GLY A 35 -16.82 -5.13 3.67
N LEU A 36 -16.19 -4.08 3.14
CA LEU A 36 -16.21 -3.77 1.71
C LEU A 36 -15.39 -4.77 0.90
N LEU A 37 -14.17 -5.10 1.33
CA LEU A 37 -13.30 -6.04 0.62
C LEU A 37 -13.85 -7.47 0.59
N ASP A 38 -14.44 -7.95 1.69
CA ASP A 38 -15.17 -9.22 1.78
C ASP A 38 -16.34 -9.23 0.79
N TYR A 39 -17.08 -8.12 0.70
CA TYR A 39 -18.22 -8.03 -0.21
C TYR A 39 -17.76 -8.09 -1.66
N VAL A 40 -16.73 -7.32 -2.03
CA VAL A 40 -16.17 -7.33 -3.40
C VAL A 40 -15.63 -8.72 -3.76
N GLU A 41 -14.88 -9.36 -2.87
CA GLU A 41 -14.31 -10.70 -3.13
C GLU A 41 -15.40 -11.76 -3.35
N LYS A 42 -16.55 -11.63 -2.67
CA LYS A 42 -17.68 -12.58 -2.79
C LYS A 42 -18.62 -12.30 -3.96
N ASN A 43 -18.80 -11.04 -4.32
CA ASN A 43 -19.88 -10.62 -5.21
C ASN A 43 -19.38 -10.10 -6.57
N CYS A 44 -18.09 -9.79 -6.71
CA CYS A 44 -17.52 -9.31 -7.96
C CYS A 44 -16.71 -10.40 -8.66
N SER A 45 -16.69 -10.35 -10.00
CA SER A 45 -15.84 -11.21 -10.81
C SER A 45 -14.36 -11.07 -10.43
N ARG A 46 -13.60 -12.15 -10.68
CA ARG A 46 -12.14 -12.14 -10.53
C ARG A 46 -11.53 -11.17 -11.53
N ALA A 47 -10.37 -10.61 -11.18
CA ALA A 47 -9.61 -9.80 -12.12
C ALA A 47 -9.14 -10.64 -13.30
N VAL A 48 -9.04 -9.99 -14.45
CA VAL A 48 -8.61 -10.59 -15.71
C VAL A 48 -7.63 -9.67 -16.42
N TYR A 49 -6.76 -10.24 -17.23
CA TYR A 49 -5.88 -9.49 -18.12
C TYR A 49 -6.05 -10.07 -19.52
N THR A 50 -7.06 -9.55 -20.22
CA THR A 50 -7.54 -10.03 -21.53
C THR A 50 -7.65 -8.86 -22.51
N LEU A 51 -8.01 -9.11 -23.77
CA LEU A 51 -8.19 -8.04 -24.76
C LEU A 51 -9.45 -7.21 -24.48
N GLU A 52 -10.44 -7.82 -23.83
CA GLU A 52 -11.75 -7.23 -23.52
C GLU A 52 -11.70 -6.39 -22.23
N LEU A 53 -10.90 -6.81 -21.26
CA LEU A 53 -10.70 -6.11 -19.99
C LEU A 53 -9.34 -6.43 -19.38
N ARG A 54 -8.60 -5.38 -19.03
CA ARG A 54 -7.29 -5.45 -18.38
C ARG A 54 -7.36 -4.92 -16.96
N TYR A 55 -6.85 -5.68 -16.01
CA TYR A 55 -6.55 -5.21 -14.66
C TYR A 55 -5.05 -5.01 -14.54
N VAL A 56 -4.61 -3.81 -14.20
CA VAL A 56 -3.20 -3.49 -13.91
C VAL A 56 -3.09 -3.01 -12.48
N ARG A 57 -2.23 -3.66 -11.69
CA ARG A 57 -2.02 -3.38 -10.27
C ARG A 57 -0.60 -2.93 -10.09
N ILE A 58 -0.42 -1.70 -9.61
CA ILE A 58 0.89 -1.15 -9.32
C ILE A 58 1.04 -1.05 -7.81
N ALA A 59 2.07 -1.69 -7.29
CA ALA A 59 2.46 -1.66 -5.89
C ALA A 59 3.79 -0.92 -5.73
N GLY A 60 3.93 -0.13 -4.68
CA GLY A 60 5.17 0.50 -4.28
C GLY A 60 5.90 -0.39 -3.28
N ARG A 61 7.22 -0.44 -3.39
CA ARG A 61 8.12 -1.24 -2.56
C ARG A 61 9.15 -0.34 -1.87
N GLY A 62 8.67 0.70 -1.20
CA GLY A 62 9.50 1.74 -0.57
C GLY A 62 10.01 1.39 0.83
N LEU A 63 9.30 0.55 1.59
CA LEU A 63 9.67 0.21 2.97
C LEU A 63 9.54 -1.29 3.26
N ASP A 64 10.60 -1.85 3.83
CA ASP A 64 10.58 -3.17 4.45
C ASP A 64 10.23 -3.05 5.94
N SER A 65 9.06 -3.57 6.31
CA SER A 65 8.63 -3.60 7.70
C SER A 65 9.25 -4.75 8.51
N SER A 66 10.01 -5.65 7.88
CA SER A 66 10.73 -6.73 8.57
C SER A 66 11.92 -6.23 9.42
N VAL A 67 12.33 -4.97 9.23
CA VAL A 67 13.37 -4.32 10.04
C VAL A 67 12.83 -4.05 11.44
N THR A 68 13.12 -4.96 12.37
CA THR A 68 12.63 -4.88 13.75
C THR A 68 13.46 -3.89 14.60
N PRO A 69 12.82 -2.94 15.32
CA PRO A 69 13.51 -2.21 16.37
C PRO A 69 13.81 -3.17 17.54
N GLN A 70 15.07 -3.44 17.81
CA GLN A 70 15.48 -3.89 19.15
C GLN A 70 15.31 -2.69 20.10
N LEU A 71 14.12 -2.49 20.66
CA LEU A 71 13.92 -1.38 21.59
C LEU A 71 13.14 -1.80 22.83
N THR A 72 13.84 -1.80 23.95
CA THR A 72 13.31 -1.95 25.30
C THR A 72 12.68 -0.63 25.75
N LEU A 73 11.35 -0.52 25.60
CA LEU A 73 10.59 0.70 25.90
C LEU A 73 10.33 0.85 27.41
N LYS A 74 10.99 1.83 28.04
CA LYS A 74 10.61 2.37 29.35
C LYS A 74 9.87 3.71 29.14
N THR A 75 8.55 3.70 29.34
CA THR A 75 7.64 4.86 29.54
C THR A 75 7.00 5.48 28.28
N THR A 76 5.67 5.40 28.24
CA THR A 76 4.75 5.72 27.12
C THR A 76 4.49 7.22 26.89
N ASN A 77 4.70 8.10 27.88
CA ASN A 77 4.21 9.47 27.81
C ASN A 77 5.19 10.49 27.19
N GLN A 78 6.49 10.19 27.07
CA GLN A 78 7.43 11.01 26.31
C GLN A 78 7.40 10.69 24.80
N LEU A 79 7.02 9.47 24.43
CA LEU A 79 6.93 9.03 23.04
C LEU A 79 5.87 9.81 22.24
N LEU A 80 4.68 10.02 22.83
CA LEU A 80 3.58 10.73 22.17
C LEU A 80 3.92 12.20 21.85
N ARG A 81 4.79 12.82 22.67
CA ARG A 81 5.24 14.20 22.45
C ARG A 81 6.31 14.33 21.36
N LEU A 82 7.18 13.32 21.19
CA LEU A 82 8.10 13.26 20.04
C LEU A 82 7.38 12.91 18.73
N LEU A 83 6.33 12.08 18.82
CA LEU A 83 5.49 11.62 17.70
C LEU A 83 4.78 12.75 16.94
N LEU A 84 4.47 13.87 17.61
CA LEU A 84 3.82 15.03 16.99
C LEU A 84 4.83 16.06 16.43
N SER A 85 6.11 16.00 16.81
CA SER A 85 7.12 17.02 16.46
C SER A 85 8.15 16.57 15.42
N ALA A 86 8.26 15.27 15.10
CA ALA A 86 9.28 14.74 14.20
C ALA A 86 8.73 14.46 12.79
N MET A 87 8.41 15.54 12.08
CA MET A 87 8.24 15.58 10.62
C MET A 87 9.01 16.83 10.17
N PRO A 88 10.35 16.84 10.19
CA PRO A 88 11.08 16.39 9.01
C PRO A 88 12.49 15.82 9.30
N ILE A 89 13.13 15.27 8.27
CA ILE A 89 14.56 14.91 8.16
C ILE A 89 14.93 13.47 8.59
N CYS A 90 15.35 12.72 7.57
CA CYS A 90 15.96 11.40 7.60
C CYS A 90 17.20 11.36 8.51
N HIS A 91 17.21 10.50 9.53
CA HIS A 91 18.42 10.06 10.22
C HIS A 91 18.31 8.54 10.54
N PRO A 92 19.42 7.79 10.42
CA PRO A 92 19.44 6.32 10.51
C PRO A 92 18.81 5.67 11.76
N PRO A 93 18.85 6.24 12.97
CA PRO A 93 18.18 5.62 14.14
C PRO A 93 16.63 5.67 14.10
N MET A 94 16.01 6.39 13.16
CA MET A 94 14.55 6.45 13.01
C MET A 94 13.95 5.34 12.12
N LEU A 95 14.79 4.63 11.36
CA LEU A 95 14.37 3.56 10.44
C LEU A 95 13.60 2.42 11.14
N PRO A 96 14.03 1.91 12.32
CA PRO A 96 13.38 0.75 12.94
C PRO A 96 12.00 1.07 13.52
N PHE A 97 11.82 2.27 14.07
CA PHE A 97 10.52 2.71 14.61
C PHE A 97 9.51 2.97 13.49
N ARG A 98 9.96 3.61 12.39
CA ARG A 98 9.11 3.81 11.21
C ARG A 98 8.68 2.47 10.62
N ALA A 99 9.63 1.53 10.47
CA ALA A 99 9.34 0.17 10.00
C ALA A 99 8.32 -0.55 10.90
N HIS A 100 8.43 -0.41 12.22
CA HIS A 100 7.46 -0.99 13.15
C HIS A 100 6.06 -0.37 13.01
N PHE A 101 5.94 0.96 12.95
CA PHE A 101 4.64 1.63 12.81
C PHE A 101 3.98 1.28 11.48
N VAL A 102 4.76 1.31 10.39
CA VAL A 102 4.31 0.90 9.06
C VAL A 102 3.91 -0.58 9.05
N GLY A 103 4.68 -1.45 9.69
CA GLY A 103 4.33 -2.86 9.87
C GLY A 103 3.02 -3.06 10.63
N GLN A 104 2.74 -2.26 11.67
CA GLN A 104 1.43 -2.30 12.33
C GLN A 104 0.31 -1.82 11.39
N GLY A 105 0.56 -0.83 10.54
CA GLY A 105 -0.35 -0.41 9.47
C GLY A 105 -0.63 -1.54 8.48
N TYR A 106 0.40 -2.19 7.96
CA TYR A 106 0.27 -3.35 7.07
C TYR A 106 -0.47 -4.51 7.74
N LYS A 107 -0.31 -4.70 9.04
CA LYS A 107 -1.08 -5.69 9.79
C LYS A 107 -2.58 -5.40 9.74
N GLN A 108 -2.98 -4.12 9.75
CA GLN A 108 -4.39 -3.75 9.59
C GLN A 108 -4.92 -4.05 8.18
N VAL A 109 -4.06 -3.97 7.17
CA VAL A 109 -4.44 -4.13 5.76
C VAL A 109 -4.39 -5.59 5.30
N CYS A 110 -3.31 -6.31 5.61
CA CYS A 110 -3.03 -7.65 5.11
C CYS A 110 -2.79 -8.69 6.22
N GLY A 111 -2.79 -8.28 7.49
CA GLY A 111 -2.56 -9.17 8.62
C GLY A 111 -1.11 -9.45 8.97
N GLN A 112 -0.17 -8.91 8.21
CA GLN A 112 1.26 -9.18 8.38
C GLN A 112 2.03 -7.88 8.67
N THR A 113 3.05 -7.97 9.52
CA THR A 113 3.90 -6.84 9.91
C THR A 113 5.27 -6.84 9.26
N ASN A 114 5.63 -7.91 8.54
CA ASN A 114 6.99 -8.13 8.02
C ASN A 114 6.92 -8.29 6.50
N VAL A 115 6.39 -7.29 5.84
CA VAL A 115 6.16 -7.26 4.39
C VAL A 115 6.64 -5.95 3.80
N TRP A 116 6.96 -5.98 2.51
CA TRP A 116 7.22 -4.75 1.77
C TRP A 116 5.92 -4.01 1.45
N GLY A 117 6.04 -2.70 1.24
CA GLY A 117 4.95 -1.88 0.73
C GLY A 117 5.35 -0.42 0.54
N ASP A 118 4.35 0.40 0.26
CA ASP A 118 4.49 1.81 -0.09
C ASP A 118 4.34 2.76 1.12
N GLY A 119 4.33 2.20 2.33
CA GLY A 119 4.12 2.91 3.60
C GLY A 119 2.68 2.95 4.08
N VAL A 120 1.72 2.57 3.24
CA VAL A 120 0.29 2.47 3.58
C VAL A 120 -0.26 1.08 3.28
N VAL A 121 0.02 0.58 2.08
CA VAL A 121 -0.46 -0.71 1.59
C VAL A 121 0.73 -1.61 1.31
N SER A 122 0.64 -2.85 1.80
CA SER A 122 1.65 -3.85 1.51
C SER A 122 1.55 -4.31 0.06
N GLU A 123 2.69 -4.64 -0.54
CA GLU A 123 2.78 -5.14 -1.91
C GLU A 123 1.86 -6.36 -2.13
N VAL A 124 1.89 -7.29 -1.17
CA VAL A 124 1.06 -8.50 -1.18
C VAL A 124 -0.44 -8.20 -1.18
N SER A 125 -0.86 -7.07 -0.60
CA SER A 125 -2.27 -6.65 -0.59
C SER A 125 -2.66 -5.81 -1.80
N ALA A 126 -1.70 -5.15 -2.45
CA ALA A 126 -1.91 -4.35 -3.64
C ALA A 126 -2.03 -5.21 -4.90
N HIS A 127 -1.27 -6.31 -4.95
CA HIS A 127 -1.33 -7.30 -6.02
C HIS A 127 -2.65 -8.08 -6.01
N LEU A 128 -3.03 -8.55 -7.20
CA LEU A 128 -4.27 -9.26 -7.43
C LEU A 128 -4.06 -10.40 -8.44
N GLU A 129 -4.52 -11.59 -8.08
CA GLU A 129 -4.50 -12.74 -8.97
C GLU A 129 -5.35 -12.48 -10.23
N GLY A 130 -4.81 -12.84 -11.40
CA GLY A 130 -5.47 -12.61 -12.69
C GLY A 130 -5.25 -11.21 -13.30
N ALA A 131 -4.62 -10.30 -12.56
CA ALA A 131 -4.19 -9.00 -13.07
C ALA A 131 -2.71 -9.00 -13.51
N LEU A 132 -2.30 -8.01 -14.30
CA LEU A 132 -0.90 -7.66 -14.48
C LEU A 132 -0.41 -6.91 -13.23
N ASN A 133 0.47 -7.54 -12.45
CA ASN A 133 1.03 -6.99 -11.22
C ASN A 133 2.43 -6.41 -11.48
N ILE A 134 2.65 -5.17 -11.06
CA ILE A 134 3.90 -4.43 -11.25
C ILE A 134 4.33 -3.83 -9.91
N SER A 135 5.59 -4.01 -9.55
CA SER A 135 6.17 -3.42 -8.35
C SER A 135 7.16 -2.32 -8.71
N PHE A 136 7.03 -1.15 -8.10
CA PHE A 136 7.99 -0.06 -8.22
C PHE A 136 8.83 0.05 -6.94
N ASP A 137 10.12 -0.19 -7.10
CA ASP A 137 11.09 -0.16 -6.02
C ASP A 137 11.32 1.26 -5.50
N GLY A 138 11.36 1.42 -4.18
CA GLY A 138 11.59 2.74 -3.56
C GLY A 138 10.38 3.68 -3.62
N VAL A 139 9.25 3.26 -4.22
CA VAL A 139 8.08 4.11 -4.40
C VAL A 139 7.14 4.08 -3.19
N TYR A 140 6.77 5.25 -2.72
CA TYR A 140 5.84 5.49 -1.61
C TYR A 140 4.41 5.79 -2.09
N HIS A 141 3.47 5.67 -1.15
CA HIS A 141 2.04 5.85 -1.43
C HIS A 141 1.66 7.30 -1.74
N SER A 142 2.34 8.26 -1.11
CA SER A 142 1.91 9.66 -1.03
C SER A 142 3.11 10.60 -0.97
N PRO A 143 2.93 11.93 -1.20
CA PRO A 143 4.01 12.91 -1.09
C PRO A 143 4.49 13.10 0.37
N VAL A 144 3.78 12.57 1.36
CA VAL A 144 4.11 12.75 2.77
C VAL A 144 5.34 11.92 3.12
N GLY A 145 6.48 12.59 3.32
CA GLY A 145 7.74 11.95 3.70
C GLY A 145 8.46 11.24 2.54
N SER A 146 8.07 11.56 1.31
CA SER A 146 8.77 11.21 0.06
C SER A 146 9.49 12.44 -0.51
N ASP A 147 10.43 12.17 -1.41
CA ASP A 147 11.11 13.16 -2.24
C ASP A 147 11.31 12.56 -3.64
N ASP A 148 11.22 13.37 -4.69
CA ASP A 148 11.17 12.86 -6.07
C ASP A 148 12.48 12.16 -6.54
N GLU A 149 13.58 12.30 -5.80
CA GLU A 149 14.89 11.77 -6.19
C GLU A 149 15.26 10.45 -5.49
N LEU A 150 15.16 10.39 -4.16
CA LEU A 150 15.63 9.29 -3.31
C LEU A 150 14.49 8.42 -2.77
N GLY A 151 13.28 8.94 -2.71
CA GLY A 151 12.12 8.21 -2.22
C GLY A 151 10.85 8.68 -2.91
N PRO A 152 10.72 8.51 -4.24
CA PRO A 152 9.60 9.06 -4.99
C PRO A 152 8.28 8.41 -4.57
N TRP A 153 7.16 9.01 -4.94
CA TRP A 153 5.83 8.45 -4.72
C TRP A 153 5.10 8.32 -6.06
N TYR A 154 3.91 7.72 -6.06
CA TYR A 154 3.17 7.50 -7.32
C TYR A 154 2.94 8.77 -8.15
N GLY A 155 2.91 9.96 -7.53
CA GLY A 155 2.75 11.24 -8.21
C GLY A 155 4.05 11.93 -8.61
N SER A 156 5.22 11.38 -8.28
CA SER A 156 6.52 11.92 -8.70
C SER A 156 6.64 11.85 -10.23
N PRO A 157 7.15 12.88 -10.94
CA PRO A 157 7.14 12.94 -12.40
C PRO A 157 7.70 11.68 -13.09
N THR A 158 8.84 11.18 -12.63
CA THR A 158 9.51 9.97 -13.15
C THR A 158 8.72 8.68 -12.93
N ILE A 159 7.86 8.64 -11.91
CA ILE A 159 6.99 7.51 -11.61
C ILE A 159 5.69 7.61 -12.40
N VAL A 160 5.15 8.83 -12.55
CA VAL A 160 3.97 9.13 -13.37
C VAL A 160 4.18 8.71 -14.81
N GLU A 161 5.33 9.04 -15.40
CA GLU A 161 5.69 8.61 -16.75
C GLU A 161 5.58 7.09 -16.92
N GLN A 162 6.07 6.32 -15.94
CA GLN A 162 6.07 4.85 -16.01
C GLN A 162 4.67 4.24 -15.95
N TRP A 163 3.79 4.71 -15.07
CA TRP A 163 2.45 4.11 -14.97
C TRP A 163 1.44 4.69 -15.95
N ILE A 164 1.60 5.94 -16.42
CA ILE A 164 0.77 6.50 -17.50
C ILE A 164 0.97 5.72 -18.79
N GLU A 165 2.19 5.25 -19.08
CA GLU A 165 2.43 4.38 -20.24
C GLU A 165 1.55 3.12 -20.24
N ARG A 166 1.21 2.59 -19.05
CA ARG A 166 0.33 1.43 -18.88
C ARG A 166 -1.16 1.78 -19.03
N LEU A 167 -1.50 3.07 -18.86
CA LEU A 167 -2.85 3.57 -19.08
C LEU A 167 -3.13 3.78 -20.57
N LEU A 168 -2.11 4.20 -21.32
CA LEU A 168 -2.25 4.64 -22.71
C LEU A 168 -1.92 3.53 -23.74
N ASN A 169 -1.19 2.49 -23.36
CA ASN A 169 -0.77 1.38 -24.24
C ASN A 169 -1.19 0.02 -23.65
#